data_AF-A0A4Y1Q442-F1
#
_entry.id   AF-A0A4Y1Q442-F1
#
_cell.length_a   1.000
_cell.length_b   1.000
_cell.length_c   1.000
_cell.angle_alpha   90.00
_cell.angle_beta   90.00
_cell.angle_gamma   90.00
#
_symmetry.space_group_name_H-M   'P 1'
#
loop_
_entity.id
_entity.type
_entity.pdbx_description
1 polymer ?
#
loop_
_entity_poly.entity_id
_entity_poly.type
_entity_poly.pdbx_seq_one_letter_code
_entity_poly.pdbx_strand_id
1 'polypeptide(L)'
;PNSNRIVTASQDRNAYVWSETPDPLTGKLVWKPTLVLLRINRAATFVRWSPNEDKFAVASGARAIAICSFDSESNWWVARQL
;
A
#
# COMPACT_ATOMS: atom_id res chain seq x y z
N PRO A 1 -4.89 11.17 -11.38
CA PRO A 1 -4.30 9.87 -11.04
C PRO A 1 -3.82 9.15 -12.31
N ASN A 2 -2.60 8.60 -12.31
CA ASN A 2 -1.93 8.07 -13.51
C ASN A 2 -1.78 6.54 -13.48
N SER A 3 -1.45 5.96 -12.32
CA SER A 3 -1.11 4.53 -12.20
C SER A 3 -2.29 3.60 -11.93
N ASN A 4 -3.50 4.15 -11.72
CA ASN A 4 -4.71 3.38 -11.41
C ASN A 4 -4.53 2.37 -10.25
N ARG A 5 -3.81 2.76 -9.20
CA ARG A 5 -3.60 1.93 -8.00
C ARG A 5 -4.47 2.40 -6.85
N ILE A 6 -5.09 1.44 -6.16
CA ILE A 6 -5.85 1.71 -4.95
C ILE A 6 -4.99 1.31 -3.75
N VAL A 7 -4.99 2.11 -2.70
CA VAL A 7 -4.37 1.74 -1.42
C VAL A 7 -5.45 1.59 -0.36
N THR A 8 -5.38 0.51 0.41
CA THR A 8 -6.22 0.31 1.58
C THR A 8 -5.34 0.07 2.80
N ALA A 9 -5.81 0.49 3.97
CA ALA A 9 -5.20 0.21 5.26
C ALA A 9 -6.31 -0.12 6.26
N SER A 10 -6.05 -1.03 7.20
CA SER A 10 -7.08 -1.55 8.10
C SER A 10 -6.60 -1.67 9.55
N GLN A 11 -7.55 -1.89 10.46
CA GLN A 11 -7.31 -2.09 11.89
C GLN A 11 -6.55 -3.38 12.18
N ASP A 12 -6.49 -4.30 11.22
CA ASP A 12 -5.66 -5.51 11.25
C ASP A 12 -4.15 -5.24 11.18
N ARG A 13 -3.76 -3.95 11.06
CA ARG A 13 -2.38 -3.43 10.99
C ARG A 13 -1.70 -3.67 9.64
N ASN A 14 -2.46 -4.03 8.61
CA ASN A 14 -1.96 -4.21 7.26
C ASN A 14 -2.36 -3.06 6.35
N ALA A 15 -1.59 -2.90 5.28
CA ALA A 15 -1.98 -2.16 4.11
C ALA A 15 -1.84 -3.03 2.85
N TYR A 16 -2.65 -2.72 1.85
CA TYR A 16 -2.59 -3.37 0.55
C TYR A 16 -2.55 -2.31 -0.54
N VAL A 17 -1.66 -2.52 -1.50
CA VAL A 17 -1.69 -1.82 -2.78
C VAL A 17 -2.33 -2.74 -3.80
N TRP A 18 -3.45 -2.31 -4.35
CA TRP A 18 -4.21 -3.02 -5.36
C TRP A 18 -3.82 -2.48 -6.73
N SER A 19 -3.55 -3.39 -7.66
CA SER A 19 -3.33 -3.09 -9.06
C SER A 19 -4.12 -4.08 -9.92
N GLU A 20 -4.63 -3.62 -11.05
CA GLU A 20 -5.25 -4.51 -12.03
C GLU A 20 -4.18 -5.30 -12.78
N THR A 21 -4.35 -6.63 -12.81
CA THR A 21 -3.51 -7.53 -13.61
C THR A 21 -4.40 -8.38 -14.51
N PRO A 22 -3.98 -8.71 -15.74
CA PRO A 22 -4.72 -9.63 -16.58
C PRO A 22 -4.76 -11.02 -15.94
N ASP A 23 -5.95 -11.60 -15.85
CA ASP A 23 -6.14 -12.99 -15.49
C ASP A 23 -5.50 -13.89 -16.56
N PRO A 24 -4.57 -14.80 -16.19
CA PRO A 24 -3.89 -15.69 -17.13
C PRO A 24 -4.82 -16.57 -17.97
N LEU A 25 -6.03 -16.88 -17.48
CA LEU A 25 -6.97 -17.78 -18.13
C LEU A 25 -8.01 -17.04 -18.97
N THR A 26 -8.52 -15.91 -18.45
CA THR A 26 -9.64 -15.20 -19.07
C THR A 26 -9.25 -13.92 -19.80
N GLY A 27 -8.03 -13.41 -19.57
CA GLY A 27 -7.56 -12.13 -20.11
C GLY A 27 -8.25 -10.91 -19.50
N LYS A 28 -9.20 -11.08 -18.58
CA LYS A 28 -9.91 -9.98 -17.92
C LYS A 28 -9.02 -9.32 -16.88
N LEU A 29 -9.16 -8.02 -16.70
CA LEU A 29 -8.48 -7.30 -15.62
C LEU A 29 -9.10 -7.68 -14.27
N VAL A 30 -8.25 -8.10 -13.34
CA VAL A 30 -8.63 -8.46 -11.97
C VAL A 30 -7.74 -7.70 -11.00
N TRP A 31 -8.35 -7.15 -9.94
CA TRP A 31 -7.62 -6.48 -8.86
C TRP A 31 -6.82 -7.49 -8.04
N LYS A 32 -5.51 -7.30 -8.01
CA LYS A 32 -4.59 -8.12 -7.24
C LYS A 32 -4.00 -7.32 -6.07
N PRO A 33 -4.15 -7.80 -4.82
CA PRO A 33 -3.55 -7.13 -3.67
C PRO A 33 -2.07 -7.46 -3.55
N THR A 34 -1.26 -6.45 -3.25
CA THR A 34 0.13 -6.57 -2.81
C THR A 34 0.21 -6.15 -1.35
N LEU A 35 0.63 -7.05 -0.48
CA LEU A 35 0.76 -6.78 0.97
C LEU A 35 1.89 -5.78 1.24
N VAL A 36 1.62 -4.80 2.09
CA VAL A 36 2.62 -3.84 2.58
C VAL A 36 2.76 -3.98 4.10
N LEU A 37 3.98 -4.29 4.54
CA LEU A 37 4.30 -4.47 5.96
C LEU A 37 4.55 -3.11 6.61
N LEU A 38 3.52 -2.57 7.27
CA LEU A 38 3.57 -1.26 7.92
C LEU A 38 4.46 -1.18 9.16
N ARG A 39 4.80 -2.32 9.77
CA ARG A 39 5.58 -2.40 11.03
C ARG A 39 4.97 -1.59 12.20
N ILE A 40 3.64 -1.49 12.26
CA ILE A 40 2.90 -0.84 13.34
C ILE A 40 2.33 -1.86 14.33
N ASN A 41 2.19 -1.47 15.61
CA ASN A 41 1.64 -2.31 16.68
C ASN A 41 0.23 -1.87 17.14
N ARG A 42 -0.40 -0.95 16.41
CA ARG A 42 -1.78 -0.46 16.60
C ARG A 42 -2.47 -0.33 15.25
N ALA A 43 -3.79 -0.21 15.27
CA ALA A 43 -4.62 -0.10 14.08
C ALA A 43 -4.18 1.05 13.15
N ALA A 44 -4.21 0.82 11.83
CA ALA A 44 -4.16 1.89 10.85
C ALA A 44 -5.51 2.63 10.84
N THR A 45 -5.47 3.95 10.73
CA THR A 45 -6.66 4.81 10.83
C THR A 45 -6.89 5.64 9.57
N PHE A 46 -5.85 5.91 8.80
CA PHE A 46 -5.94 6.71 7.59
C PHE A 46 -4.82 6.35 6.61
N VAL A 47 -5.10 6.44 5.31
CA VAL A 47 -4.09 6.24 4.26
C VAL A 47 -4.27 7.23 3.14
N ARG A 48 -3.16 7.69 2.56
CA ARG A 48 -3.19 8.60 1.41
C ARG A 48 -1.95 8.44 0.53
N TRP A 49 -2.17 8.41 -0.78
CA TRP A 49 -1.12 8.52 -1.79
C TRP A 49 -0.48 9.91 -1.80
N SER A 50 0.82 9.96 -2.03
CA SER A 50 1.50 11.17 -2.46
C SER A 50 0.94 11.65 -3.82
N PRO A 51 1.01 12.95 -4.13
CA PRO A 51 0.55 13.48 -5.42
C PRO A 51 1.25 12.85 -6.64
N ASN A 52 2.49 12.40 -6.46
CA ASN A 52 3.30 11.76 -7.51
C ASN A 52 3.09 10.25 -7.61
N GLU A 53 2.28 9.65 -6.72
CA GLU A 53 1.98 8.20 -6.70
C GLU A 53 3.20 7.27 -6.50
N ASP A 54 4.34 7.80 -6.05
CA ASP A 54 5.55 7.04 -5.75
C ASP A 54 5.56 6.50 -4.31
N LYS A 55 4.89 7.22 -3.40
CA LYS A 55 4.78 6.88 -1.98
C LYS A 55 3.36 7.03 -1.46
N PHE A 56 3.08 6.41 -0.32
CA PHE A 56 1.87 6.67 0.45
C PHE A 56 2.17 6.73 1.94
N ALA A 57 1.33 7.45 2.69
CA ALA A 57 1.44 7.59 4.14
C ALA A 57 0.29 6.85 4.81
N VAL A 58 0.58 6.11 5.88
CA VAL A 58 -0.42 5.47 6.74
C VAL A 58 -0.32 6.05 8.15
N ALA A 59 -1.41 6.64 8.63
CA ALA A 59 -1.53 7.05 10.03
C ALA A 59 -2.01 5.87 10.87
N SER A 60 -1.52 5.79 12.11
CA SER A 60 -1.88 4.73 13.04
C SER A 60 -2.21 5.26 14.44
N GLY A 61 -2.95 4.45 15.20
CA GLY A 61 -3.17 4.68 16.62
C GLY A 61 -1.90 4.56 17.49
N ALA A 62 -0.74 4.23 16.90
CA ALA A 62 0.54 4.18 17.60
C ALA A 62 1.19 5.57 17.75
N ARG A 63 0.49 6.65 17.35
CA ARG A 63 1.03 8.02 17.29
C ARG A 63 2.24 8.15 16.34
N ALA A 64 2.29 7.29 15.32
CA ALA A 64 3.35 7.24 14.32
C ALA A 64 2.74 7.20 12.91
N ILE A 65 3.52 7.69 11.94
CA ILE A 65 3.17 7.67 10.52
C ILE A 65 4.14 6.75 9.79
N ALA A 66 3.61 5.77 9.06
CA ALA A 66 4.38 4.90 8.18
C ALA A 66 4.41 5.47 6.77
N ILE A 67 5.58 5.86 6.28
CA ILE A 67 5.78 6.25 4.87
C ILE A 67 6.22 5.02 4.08
N CYS A 68 5.42 4.63 3.10
CA CYS A 68 5.64 3.46 2.28
C CYS A 68 6.07 3.84 0.87
N SER A 69 7.13 3.22 0.36
CA SER A 69 7.63 3.39 -1.00
C SER A 69 8.00 2.05 -1.61
N PHE A 70 7.83 1.90 -2.91
CA PHE A 70 8.19 0.67 -3.62
C PHE A 70 9.70 0.64 -3.88
N ASP A 71 10.36 -0.45 -3.50
CA ASP A 71 11.74 -0.73 -3.88
C ASP A 71 11.73 -1.59 -5.14
N SER A 72 12.16 -1.01 -6.26
CA SER A 72 12.20 -1.68 -7.56
C SER A 72 13.28 -2.74 -7.65
N GLU A 73 14.36 -2.63 -6.87
CA GLU A 73 15.45 -3.62 -6.89
C GLU A 73 15.00 -4.92 -6.21
N SER A 74 14.33 -4.78 -5.06
CA SER A 74 13.86 -5.93 -4.30
C SER A 74 12.42 -6.37 -4.63
N ASN A 75 11.69 -5.57 -5.42
CA ASN A 75 10.31 -5.83 -5.84
C ASN A 75 9.29 -5.93 -4.67
N TRP A 76 9.44 -5.11 -3.63
CA TRP A 76 8.50 -5.04 -2.50
C TRP A 76 8.33 -3.62 -1.93
N TRP A 77 7.29 -3.40 -1.13
CA TRP A 77 7.00 -2.12 -0.50
C TRP A 77 7.67 -1.97 0.86
N VAL A 78 8.53 -0.96 0.98
CA VAL A 78 9.26 -0.64 2.21
C VAL A 78 8.52 0.43 3.00
N ALA A 79 8.25 0.16 4.29
CA ALA A 79 7.69 1.13 5.22
C ALA A 79 8.78 1.70 6.16
N ARG A 80 8.85 3.02 6.26
CA ARG A 80 9.68 3.76 7.21
C ARG A 80 8.79 4.51 8.20
N GLN A 81 9.05 4.34 9.50
CA GLN A 81 8.34 5.07 10.55
C GLN A 81 8.94 6.48 10.70
N LEU A 82 8.05 7.46 10.87
CA LEU A 82 8.36 8.82 11.32
C LEU A 82 7.76 9.05 12.71
#